data_AF-A0A497TIX7-F1
#
_entry.id   AF-A0A497TIX7-F1
#
_cell.length_a   1.000
_cell.length_b   1.000
_cell.length_c   1.000
_cell.angle_alpha   90.00
_cell.angle_beta   90.00
_cell.angle_gamma   90.00
#
_symmetry.space_group_name_H-M   'P 1'
#
loop_
_entity.id
_entity.type
_entity.pdbx_description
1 polymer ?
#
loop_
_entity_poly.entity_id
_entity_poly.type
_entity_poly.pdbx_seq_one_letter_code
_entity_poly.pdbx_strand_id
1 'polypeptide(L)'
;GAIYYPVRFKILSYLPELYEIVKGNVIDVTEFGVFVRIGPVDGMIHVSQIMDDFVSYDAKNSVFTGRDTKNILKEGDTVLARITSISLGSDRQYKIGLTTRQPGLGVLE
;
A
#
# COMPACT_ATOMS: atom_id res chain seq x y z
N GLY A 1 2.60 -46.97 -15.03
CA GLY A 1 2.87 -45.73 -15.79
C GLY A 1 1.75 -44.76 -15.52
N ALA A 2 2.07 -43.48 -15.25
CA ALA A 2 1.04 -42.47 -15.06
C ALA A 2 0.35 -42.14 -16.39
N ILE A 3 -0.94 -41.79 -16.32
CA ILE A 3 -1.76 -41.40 -17.49
C ILE A 3 -1.96 -39.88 -17.42
N TYR A 4 -1.68 -39.19 -18.52
CA TYR A 4 -1.74 -37.72 -18.62
C TYR A 4 -2.85 -37.32 -19.60
N TYR A 5 -3.67 -36.34 -19.21
CA TYR A 5 -4.72 -35.78 -20.07
C TYR A 5 -4.54 -34.26 -20.22
N PRO A 6 -4.75 -33.70 -21.42
CA PRO A 6 -4.77 -32.25 -21.60
C PRO A 6 -6.03 -31.67 -20.93
N VAL A 7 -5.84 -30.66 -20.09
CA VAL A 7 -6.94 -29.95 -19.42
C VAL A 7 -6.88 -28.46 -19.72
N ARG A 8 -8.05 -27.82 -19.78
CA ARG A 8 -8.19 -26.37 -19.83
C ARG A 8 -8.97 -25.94 -18.60
N PHE A 9 -8.42 -24.99 -17.85
CA PHE A 9 -9.05 -24.43 -16.66
C PHE A 9 -8.84 -22.91 -16.64
N LYS A 10 -9.59 -22.22 -15.78
CA LYS A 10 -9.47 -20.78 -15.56
C LYS A 10 -8.88 -20.54 -14.18
N ILE A 11 -8.07 -19.50 -14.06
CA ILE A 11 -7.45 -19.07 -12.81
C ILE A 11 -7.82 -17.62 -12.58
N LEU A 12 -8.22 -17.29 -11.35
CA LEU A 12 -8.30 -15.91 -10.89
C LEU A 12 -6.93 -15.51 -10.36
N SER A 13 -6.37 -14.41 -10.87
CA SER A 13 -5.08 -13.88 -10.48
C SER A 13 -5.21 -12.41 -10.12
N TYR A 14 -4.46 -11.97 -9.11
CA TYR A 14 -4.24 -10.56 -8.85
C TYR A 14 -2.87 -10.16 -9.40
N LEU A 15 -2.85 -9.15 -10.27
CA LEU A 15 -1.64 -8.61 -10.86
C LEU A 15 -1.67 -7.09 -10.70
N PRO A 16 -0.89 -6.50 -9.79
CA PRO A 16 -0.81 -5.05 -9.65
C PRO A 16 -0.13 -4.44 -10.88
N GLU A 17 -0.59 -3.27 -11.31
CA GLU A 17 0.01 -2.54 -12.43
C GLU A 17 0.77 -1.29 -11.98
N LEU A 18 1.83 -0.95 -12.72
CA LEU A 18 2.59 0.27 -12.43
C LEU A 18 1.71 1.50 -12.69
N TYR A 19 1.72 2.44 -11.75
CA TYR A 19 0.88 3.66 -11.76
C TYR A 19 -0.62 3.45 -11.58
N GLU A 20 -1.05 2.24 -11.26
CA GLU A 20 -2.43 1.96 -10.87
C GLU A 20 -2.81 2.74 -9.61
N ILE A 21 -4.01 3.32 -9.58
CA ILE A 21 -4.59 3.92 -8.38
C ILE A 21 -5.40 2.84 -7.67
N VAL A 22 -4.99 2.52 -6.45
CA VAL A 22 -5.57 1.47 -5.63
C VAL A 22 -6.16 2.06 -4.36
N LYS A 23 -7.31 1.53 -3.97
CA LYS A 23 -7.92 1.79 -2.66
C LYS A 23 -7.50 0.67 -1.72
N GLY A 24 -6.99 1.03 -0.55
CA GLY A 24 -6.52 0.06 0.43
C GLY A 24 -6.69 0.52 1.86
N ASN A 25 -6.60 -0.43 2.79
CA ASN A 25 -6.73 -0.16 4.22
C ASN A 25 -5.37 -0.16 4.87
N VAL A 26 -5.11 0.81 5.74
CA VAL A 26 -3.90 0.85 6.56
C VAL A 26 -3.95 -0.30 7.56
N ILE A 27 -2.95 -1.18 7.49
CA ILE A 27 -2.83 -2.33 8.40
C ILE A 27 -1.78 -2.13 9.47
N ASP A 28 -0.81 -1.25 9.22
CA ASP A 28 0.26 -0.97 10.18
C ASP A 28 0.88 0.40 9.88
N VAL A 29 1.32 1.08 10.93
CA VAL A 29 1.95 2.40 10.88
C VAL A 29 3.25 2.31 11.67
N THR A 30 4.37 2.51 10.98
CA THR A 30 5.70 2.47 11.58
C THR A 30 6.40 3.82 11.44
N GLU A 31 7.51 4.02 12.15
CA GLU A 31 8.28 5.26 12.09
C GLU A 31 8.81 5.63 10.69
N PHE A 32 9.00 4.63 9.82
CA PHE A 32 9.56 4.81 8.48
C PHE A 32 8.51 4.79 7.37
N GLY A 33 7.26 4.42 7.67
CA GLY A 33 6.22 4.32 6.66
C GLY A 33 4.93 3.69 7.13
N VAL A 34 4.07 3.40 6.16
CA VAL A 34 2.71 2.90 6.38
C VAL A 34 2.50 1.69 5.48
N PHE A 35 1.97 0.62 6.03
CA PHE A 35 1.59 -0.56 5.28
C PHE A 35 0.10 -0.51 4.96
N VAL A 36 -0.22 -0.69 3.68
CA VAL A 36 -1.57 -0.61 3.14
C VAL A 36 -1.89 -1.90 2.41
N ARG A 37 -2.97 -2.57 2.83
CA ARG A 37 -3.48 -3.76 2.15
C ARG A 37 -4.24 -3.37 0.90
N ILE A 38 -3.79 -3.86 -0.26
CA ILE A 38 -4.37 -3.57 -1.58
C ILE A 38 -4.86 -4.86 -2.24
N GLY A 39 -5.77 -5.56 -1.56
CA GLY A 39 -6.27 -6.87 -1.97
C GLY A 39 -5.48 -8.00 -1.32
N PRO A 40 -4.87 -8.94 -2.07
CA PRO A 40 -4.16 -10.10 -1.51
C PRO A 40 -2.71 -9.81 -1.11
N VAL A 41 -2.21 -8.59 -1.36
CA VAL A 41 -0.85 -8.17 -1.07
C VAL A 41 -0.86 -6.86 -0.30
N ASP A 42 0.22 -6.62 0.42
CA ASP A 42 0.43 -5.40 1.19
C ASP A 42 1.47 -4.52 0.47
N GLY A 43 1.17 -3.24 0.33
CA GLY A 43 2.08 -2.22 -0.20
C GLY A 43 2.59 -1.31 0.92
N MET A 44 3.74 -0.67 0.67
CA MET A 44 4.38 0.21 1.63
C MET A 44 4.44 1.63 1.07
N ILE A 45 3.91 2.59 1.83
CA ILE A 45 4.11 4.02 1.60
C ILE A 45 5.27 4.46 2.49
N HIS A 46 6.34 4.96 1.90
CA HIS A 46 7.45 5.52 2.66
C HIS A 46 7.03 6.85 3.31
N VAL A 47 7.57 7.19 4.49
CA VAL A 47 7.20 8.41 5.23
C VAL A 47 7.24 9.70 4.40
N SER A 48 8.22 9.82 3.49
CA SER A 48 8.35 10.98 2.59
C SER A 48 7.30 11.06 1.46
N GLN A 49 6.50 10.01 1.30
CA GLN A 49 5.47 9.84 0.27
C GLN A 49 4.05 9.82 0.84
N ILE A 50 3.88 9.96 2.16
CA ILE A 50 2.57 9.93 2.83
C ILE A 50 1.77 11.21 2.53
N MET A 51 2.37 12.38 2.70
CA MET A 51 1.69 13.65 2.52
C MET A 51 2.69 14.76 2.19
N ASP A 52 2.22 15.81 1.54
CA ASP A 52 3.03 16.97 1.17
C ASP A 52 3.11 17.97 2.34
N ASP A 53 3.50 17.47 3.51
CA ASP A 53 3.47 18.18 4.79
C ASP A 53 4.61 17.68 5.70
N PHE A 54 4.95 18.45 6.73
CA PHE A 54 5.80 17.97 7.82
C PHE A 54 5.04 16.94 8.65
N VAL A 55 5.34 15.67 8.38
CA VAL A 55 4.75 14.55 9.09
C VAL A 55 5.40 14.40 10.47
N SER A 56 4.58 14.46 11.53
CA SER A 56 5.00 14.12 12.89
C SER A 56 4.47 12.73 13.24
N TYR A 57 5.37 11.82 13.61
CA TYR A 57 5.02 10.50 14.13
C TYR A 57 4.79 10.58 15.64
N ASP A 58 3.61 10.20 16.12
CA ASP A 58 3.35 9.99 17.54
C ASP A 58 3.46 8.50 17.87
N ALA A 59 4.62 8.12 18.41
CA ALA A 59 4.93 6.73 18.77
C ALA A 59 4.02 6.14 19.84
N LYS A 60 3.30 6.96 20.63
CA LYS A 60 2.37 6.45 21.66
C LYS A 60 1.07 5.95 21.06
N ASN A 61 0.65 6.53 19.94
CA ASN A 61 -0.64 6.26 19.33
C ASN A 61 -0.51 5.55 17.96
N SER A 62 0.72 5.40 17.44
CA SER A 62 1.00 4.89 16.08
C SER A 62 0.25 5.70 15.01
N VAL A 63 0.31 7.02 15.14
CA VAL A 63 -0.41 7.96 14.27
C VAL A 63 0.56 8.91 13.61
N PHE A 64 0.35 9.14 12.31
CA PHE A 64 0.98 10.26 11.61
C PHE A 64 0.02 11.45 11.57
N THR A 65 0.51 12.61 12.00
CA THR A 65 -0.23 13.87 11.93
C THR A 65 0.53 14.86 11.04
N GLY A 66 -0.13 15.37 10.00
CA GLY A 66 0.37 16.50 9.22
C GLY A 66 0.26 17.80 10.03
N ARG A 67 1.34 18.56 10.15
CA ARG A 67 1.35 19.80 10.94
C ARG A 67 0.46 20.89 10.33
N ASP A 68 0.49 21.04 9.02
CA ASP A 68 -0.21 22.11 8.32
C ASP A 68 -1.62 21.67 7.88
N THR A 69 -1.76 20.41 7.45
CA THR A 69 -3.01 19.83 6.96
C THR A 69 -3.92 19.30 8.07
N LYS A 70 -3.38 19.02 9.26
CA LYS A 70 -4.05 18.27 10.34
C LYS A 70 -4.59 16.91 9.92
N ASN A 71 -4.15 16.38 8.78
CA ASN A 71 -4.54 15.05 8.35
C ASN A 71 -3.95 14.03 9.29
N ILE A 72 -4.82 13.15 9.78
CA ILE A 72 -4.47 12.08 10.70
C ILE A 72 -4.51 10.78 9.89
N LEU A 73 -3.44 9.99 10.00
CA LEU A 73 -3.38 8.66 9.42
C LEU A 73 -3.10 7.66 10.55
N LYS A 74 -4.03 6.74 10.74
CA LYS A 74 -3.96 5.68 11.74
C LYS A 74 -4.24 4.31 11.13
N GLU A 75 -3.95 3.27 11.89
CA GLU A 75 -4.36 1.91 11.55
C GLU A 75 -5.88 1.83 11.37
N GLY A 76 -6.32 1.13 10.32
CA GLY A 76 -7.72 0.97 9.95
C GLY A 76 -8.28 2.03 9.00
N ASP A 77 -7.56 3.14 8.77
CA ASP A 77 -7.99 4.14 7.80
C ASP A 77 -7.96 3.60 6.38
N THR A 78 -8.84 4.15 5.54
CA THR A 78 -8.88 3.82 4.11
C THR A 78 -8.17 4.91 3.32
N VAL A 79 -7.26 4.50 2.43
CA VAL A 79 -6.47 5.41 1.60
C VAL A 79 -6.62 5.10 0.12
N LEU A 80 -6.56 6.15 -0.71
CA LEU A 80 -6.27 6.06 -2.13
C LEU A 80 -4.78 6.29 -2.34
N ALA A 81 -4.08 5.29 -2.86
CA ALA A 81 -2.66 5.36 -3.15
C ALA A 81 -2.39 4.98 -4.61
N ARG A 82 -1.25 5.40 -5.14
CA ARG A 82 -0.78 4.99 -6.46
C ARG A 82 0.43 4.07 -6.34
N ILE A 83 0.46 3.01 -7.15
CA ILE A 83 1.61 2.11 -7.25
C ILE A 83 2.76 2.81 -7.97
N THR A 84 3.90 2.93 -7.31
CA THR A 84 5.12 3.57 -7.86
C THR A 84 6.19 2.56 -8.25
N SER A 85 6.22 1.40 -7.59
CA SER A 85 7.17 0.34 -7.89
C SER A 85 6.58 -1.03 -7.58
N ILE A 86 6.93 -2.00 -8.41
CA ILE A 86 6.59 -3.41 -8.22
C ILE A 86 7.89 -4.18 -8.35
N SER A 87 8.29 -4.84 -7.26
CA SER A 87 9.51 -5.66 -7.22
C SER A 87 9.14 -7.08 -6.81
N LEU A 88 9.51 -8.04 -7.66
CA LEU A 88 9.46 -9.45 -7.34
C LEU A 88 10.80 -9.83 -6.69
N GLY A 89 10.82 -10.05 -5.37
CA GLY A 89 11.97 -10.63 -4.72
C GLY A 89 12.15 -12.09 -5.13
N SER A 90 13.39 -12.56 -5.16
CA SER A 90 13.77 -13.97 -5.34
C SER A 90 13.11 -14.90 -4.31
N ASP A 91 12.80 -14.38 -3.12
CA ASP A 91 12.18 -15.13 -2.00
C ASP A 91 10.65 -15.13 -2.05
N ARG A 92 10.04 -14.85 -3.21
CA ARG A 92 8.58 -14.72 -3.39
C ARG A 92 7.92 -13.60 -2.56
N GLN A 93 8.72 -12.73 -1.96
CA GLN A 93 8.21 -11.52 -1.32
C GLN A 93 8.01 -10.45 -2.39
N TYR A 94 6.75 -10.11 -2.63
CA TYR A 94 6.37 -8.97 -3.44
C TYR A 94 6.58 -7.70 -2.61
N LYS A 95 7.37 -6.77 -3.13
CA LYS A 95 7.51 -5.43 -2.56
C LYS A 95 6.82 -4.45 -3.49
N ILE A 96 5.76 -3.83 -2.98
CA ILE A 96 4.99 -2.84 -3.73
C ILE A 96 5.19 -1.48 -3.06
N GLY A 97 5.79 -0.56 -3.80
CA GLY A 97 5.91 0.83 -3.38
C GLY A 97 4.64 1.60 -3.71
N LEU A 98 4.14 2.36 -2.75
CA LEU A 98 2.95 3.19 -2.87
C LEU A 98 3.29 4.67 -2.60
N THR A 99 2.50 5.58 -3.18
CA THR A 99 2.54 7.01 -2.85
C THR A 99 1.14 7.58 -2.72
N THR A 100 0.98 8.52 -1.79
CA THR A 100 -0.23 9.33 -1.60
C THR A 100 0.06 10.82 -1.77
N ARG A 101 1.31 11.20 -2.06
CA ARG A 101 1.76 12.59 -2.27
C ARG A 101 1.48 13.10 -3.69
N GLN A 102 0.26 12.88 -4.18
CA GLN A 102 -0.20 13.39 -5.47
C GLN A 102 -1.62 13.96 -5.33
N PRO A 103 -2.01 14.93 -6.18
CA PRO A 103 -3.34 15.52 -6.11
C PRO A 103 -4.45 14.46 -6.19
N GLY A 104 -5.38 14.49 -5.23
CA GLY A 104 -6.51 13.56 -5.16
C GLY A 104 -6.22 12.19 -4.54
N LEU A 105 -5.01 11.98 -3.99
CA LEU A 105 -4.65 10.80 -3.20
C LEU A 105 -4.58 11.14 -1.70
N GLY A 106 -4.60 10.11 -0.85
CA GLY A 106 -4.57 10.26 0.60
C GLY A 106 -5.71 9.53 1.32
N VAL A 107 -5.98 9.93 2.56
CA VAL A 107 -7.04 9.37 3.42
C VAL A 107 -8.42 9.79 2.88
N LEU A 108 -9.36 8.85 2.89
CA LEU A 108 -10.70 9.01 2.30
C LEU A 108 -11.81 9.41 3.30
N GLU A 109 -11.46 9.86 4.51
CA GLU A 109 -12.33 10.00 5.70
C GLU A 109 -12.71 8.68 6.39
#